data_AF-A0A8T4L6R0-F1
#
_entry.id   AF-A0A8T4L6R0-F1
#
_cell.length_a   1.000
_cell.length_b   1.000
_cell.length_c   1.000
_cell.angle_alpha   90.00
_cell.angle_beta   90.00
_cell.angle_gamma   90.00
#
_symmetry.space_group_name_H-M   'P 1'
#
loop_
_entity.id
_entity.type
_entity.pdbx_description
1 polymer ?
#
loop_
_entity_poly.entity_id
_entity_poly.type
_entity_poly.pdbx_seq_one_letter_code
_entity_poly.pdbx_strand_id
1 'polypeptide(L)'
;MKKEVTMNLKVKEYTSRVLGVVKEKYGLTDKGEALDKFAEMYGSEFIDREVRDEVIREVINSTEQHVKKYGLRKMSEKELDALFEGR
;
A
#
# COMPACT_ATOMS: atom_id res chain seq x y z
N MET A 1 -6.91 3.41 14.02
CA MET A 1 -7.84 4.55 13.88
C MET A 1 -7.39 5.37 12.71
N LYS A 2 -8.23 5.57 11.68
CA LYS A 2 -7.93 6.50 10.59
C LYS A 2 -7.82 7.89 11.21
N LYS A 3 -6.69 8.55 11.03
CA LYS A 3 -6.44 9.90 11.54
C LYS A 3 -7.03 10.86 10.51
N GLU A 4 -8.18 11.45 10.82
CA GLU A 4 -8.82 12.42 9.93
C GLU A 4 -8.09 13.77 10.04
N VAL A 5 -7.82 14.38 8.89
CA VAL A 5 -7.15 15.68 8.79
C VAL A 5 -8.07 16.64 8.04
N THR A 6 -8.43 17.75 8.66
CA THR A 6 -9.24 18.79 8.01
C THR A 6 -8.40 19.52 6.97
N MET A 7 -8.81 19.46 5.70
CA MET A 7 -8.14 20.18 4.61
C MET A 7 -9.08 21.19 3.95
N ASN A 8 -8.67 22.46 3.94
CA ASN A 8 -9.36 23.51 3.21
C ASN A 8 -8.74 23.66 1.81
N LEU A 9 -9.54 23.45 0.77
CA LEU A 9 -9.06 23.35 -0.61
C LEU A 9 -9.93 24.15 -1.59
N LYS A 10 -9.27 24.82 -2.53
CA LYS A 10 -9.92 25.44 -3.70
C LYS A 10 -9.59 24.58 -4.92
N VAL A 11 -10.64 24.02 -5.52
CA VAL A 11 -10.50 23.17 -6.72
C VAL A 11 -11.19 23.81 -7.91
N LYS A 12 -10.75 23.44 -9.12
CA LYS A 12 -11.43 23.85 -10.35
C LYS A 12 -12.82 23.21 -10.43
N GLU A 13 -13.73 23.83 -11.17
CA GLU A 13 -15.10 23.34 -11.35
C GLU A 13 -15.16 21.93 -11.93
N TYR A 14 -14.30 21.63 -12.90
CA TYR A 14 -14.18 20.28 -13.46
C TYR A 14 -13.85 19.23 -12.40
N THR A 15 -12.86 19.50 -11.53
CA THR A 15 -12.50 18.62 -10.42
C THR A 15 -13.66 18.40 -9.47
N SER A 16 -14.42 19.45 -9.14
CA SER A 16 -15.62 19.36 -8.29
C SER A 16 -16.70 18.45 -8.90
N ARG A 17 -16.87 18.48 -10.24
CA ARG A 17 -17.79 17.59 -10.96
C ARG A 17 -17.31 16.14 -10.97
N VAL A 18 -16.03 15.91 -11.24
CA VAL A 18 -15.43 14.56 -11.20
C VAL A 18 -15.59 13.94 -9.82
N LEU A 19 -15.26 14.67 -8.75
CA LEU A 19 -15.45 14.18 -7.38
C LEU A 19 -16.92 13.89 -7.06
N GLY A 20 -17.85 14.67 -7.62
CA GLY A 20 -19.29 14.38 -7.51
C GLY A 20 -19.66 13.04 -8.16
N VAL A 21 -19.20 12.77 -9.38
CA VAL A 21 -19.46 11.50 -10.07
C VAL A 21 -18.82 10.32 -9.33
N VAL A 22 -17.58 10.49 -8.84
CA VAL A 22 -16.89 9.46 -8.05
C VAL A 22 -17.65 9.17 -6.77
N LYS A 23 -18.12 10.21 -6.07
CA LYS A 23 -18.93 10.08 -4.85
C LYS A 23 -20.17 9.22 -5.10
N GLU A 24 -20.97 9.56 -6.11
CA GLU A 24 -22.19 8.80 -6.45
C GLU A 24 -21.87 7.38 -6.91
N LYS A 25 -20.83 7.20 -7.75
CA LYS A 25 -20.42 5.89 -8.26
C LYS A 25 -20.07 4.89 -7.16
N TYR A 26 -19.44 5.36 -6.08
CA TYR A 26 -19.01 4.53 -4.96
C TYR A 26 -19.91 4.63 -3.72
N GLY A 27 -21.03 5.35 -3.81
CA GLY A 27 -21.99 5.50 -2.70
C GLY A 27 -21.42 6.21 -1.48
N LEU A 28 -20.55 7.21 -1.69
CA LEU A 28 -19.83 7.91 -0.62
C LEU A 28 -20.65 9.09 -0.07
N THR A 29 -20.39 9.45 1.18
CA THR A 29 -21.14 10.48 1.92
C THR A 29 -20.82 11.88 1.42
N ASP A 30 -19.53 12.16 1.20
CA ASP A 30 -19.07 13.50 0.83
C ASP A 30 -17.93 13.49 -0.20
N LYS A 31 -17.54 14.69 -0.64
CA LYS A 31 -16.47 14.86 -1.63
C LYS A 31 -15.07 14.63 -1.05
N GLY A 32 -14.90 14.71 0.27
CA GLY A 32 -13.67 14.35 0.97
C GLY A 32 -13.43 12.85 0.88
N GLU A 33 -14.45 12.03 1.19
CA GLU A 33 -14.40 10.58 1.00
C GLU A 33 -14.14 10.21 -0.47
N ALA A 34 -14.73 10.93 -1.42
CA ALA A 34 -14.46 10.73 -2.84
C ALA A 34 -13.01 11.06 -3.22
N LEU A 35 -12.42 12.07 -2.59
CA LEU A 35 -11.01 12.43 -2.77
C LEU A 35 -10.09 11.37 -2.16
N ASP A 36 -10.40 10.88 -0.96
CA ASP A 36 -9.68 9.77 -0.33
C ASP A 36 -9.75 8.52 -1.20
N LYS A 37 -10.93 8.21 -1.75
CA LYS A 37 -11.06 7.06 -2.65
C LYS A 37 -10.25 7.24 -3.93
N PHE A 38 -10.22 8.46 -4.46
CA PHE A 38 -9.38 8.80 -5.61
C PHE A 38 -7.89 8.63 -5.29
N ALA A 39 -7.44 9.10 -4.12
CA ALA A 39 -6.08 8.89 -3.64
C ALA A 39 -5.76 7.41 -3.36
N GLU A 40 -6.72 6.61 -2.89
CA GLU A 40 -6.52 5.17 -2.73
C GLU A 40 -6.29 4.46 -4.07
N MET A 41 -6.98 4.91 -5.14
CA MET A 41 -6.91 4.30 -6.47
C MET A 41 -5.63 4.66 -7.23
N TYR A 42 -5.18 5.92 -7.11
CA TYR A 42 -4.08 6.44 -7.94
C TYR A 42 -2.86 6.91 -7.13
N GLY A 43 -2.99 7.03 -5.81
CA GLY A 43 -1.94 7.57 -4.95
C GLY A 43 -0.70 6.69 -4.86
N SER A 44 -0.82 5.37 -5.08
CA SER A 44 0.31 4.44 -5.08
C SER A 44 1.33 4.72 -6.19
N GLU A 45 0.94 5.41 -7.26
CA GLU A 45 1.87 5.84 -8.30
C GLU A 45 2.76 7.02 -7.85
N PHE A 46 2.34 7.74 -6.80
CA PHE A 46 3.03 8.93 -6.31
C PHE A 46 3.77 8.68 -5.00
N ILE A 47 3.17 7.90 -4.10
CA ILE A 47 3.74 7.56 -2.80
C ILE A 47 3.30 6.16 -2.40
N ASP A 48 4.27 5.36 -1.96
CA ASP A 48 3.97 4.08 -1.35
C ASP A 48 3.16 4.29 -0.07
N ARG A 49 2.18 3.43 0.14
CA ARG A 49 1.44 3.43 1.41
C ARG A 49 2.42 3.11 2.53
N GLU A 50 2.33 3.83 3.64
CA GLU A 50 3.09 3.50 4.84
C GLU A 50 2.85 2.03 5.19
N VAL A 51 3.93 1.24 5.17
CA VAL A 51 3.88 -0.15 5.61
C VAL A 51 3.67 -0.13 7.12
N ARG A 52 2.70 -0.91 7.61
CA ARG A 52 2.47 -1.02 9.06
C ARG A 52 3.78 -1.42 9.75
N ASP A 53 4.16 -0.71 10.80
CA ASP A 53 5.33 -1.02 11.64
C ASP A 53 5.37 -2.49 12.07
N GLU A 54 4.21 -3.08 12.30
CA GLU A 54 4.02 -4.51 12.62
C GLU A 54 4.66 -5.43 11.57
N VAL A 55 4.41 -5.15 10.28
CA VAL A 55 4.92 -5.95 9.15
C VAL A 55 6.43 -5.75 9.01
N ILE A 56 6.91 -4.51 9.19
CA ILE A 56 8.35 -4.23 9.18
C ILE A 56 9.06 -5.03 10.28
N ARG A 57 8.52 -5.02 11.50
CA ARG A 57 9.06 -5.78 12.63
C ARG A 57 9.00 -7.28 12.39
N GLU A 58 7.93 -7.80 11.80
CA GLU A 58 7.80 -9.21 11.47
C GLU A 58 8.88 -9.66 10.47
N VAL A 59 9.10 -8.88 9.41
CA VAL A 59 10.14 -9.17 8.41
C VAL A 59 11.54 -9.14 9.02
N ILE A 60 11.84 -8.14 9.86
CA ILE A 60 13.11 -8.04 10.57
C ILE A 60 13.32 -9.27 11.46
N ASN A 61 12.33 -9.59 12.30
CA ASN A 61 12.40 -10.72 13.23
C ASN A 61 12.56 -12.06 12.50
N SER A 62 11.80 -12.26 11.41
CA SER A 62 11.89 -13.46 10.57
C SER A 62 13.30 -13.61 9.96
N THR A 63 13.84 -12.51 9.45
CA THR A 63 15.20 -12.47 8.88
C THR A 63 16.25 -12.78 9.94
N GLU A 64 16.16 -12.17 11.12
CA GLU A 64 17.08 -12.44 12.23
C GLU A 64 17.03 -13.90 12.68
N GLN A 65 15.83 -14.48 12.80
CA GLN A 65 15.67 -15.89 13.17
C GLN A 65 16.25 -16.82 12.11
N HIS A 66 16.03 -16.53 10.83
CA HIS A 66 16.60 -17.28 9.72
C HIS A 66 18.14 -17.23 9.75
N VAL A 67 18.72 -16.03 9.90
CA VAL A 67 20.18 -15.84 10.00
C VAL A 67 20.75 -16.55 11.22
N LYS A 68 20.09 -16.49 12.39
CA LYS A 68 20.52 -17.22 13.60
C LYS A 68 20.52 -18.73 13.39
N LYS A 69 19.51 -19.27 12.70
CA LYS A 69 19.34 -20.72 12.54
C LYS A 69 20.22 -21.31 11.43
N TYR A 70 20.36 -20.60 10.31
CA TYR A 70 20.99 -21.15 9.11
C TYR A 70 22.28 -20.44 8.69
N GLY A 71 22.56 -19.25 9.25
CA GLY A 71 23.69 -18.40 8.86
C GLY A 71 23.47 -17.71 7.51
N LEU A 72 24.53 -17.08 7.00
CA LEU A 72 24.54 -16.41 5.68
C LEU A 72 24.92 -17.40 4.57
N ARG A 73 24.14 -18.46 4.41
CA ARG A 73 24.35 -19.42 3.31
C ARG A 73 23.98 -18.77 1.99
N LYS A 74 24.87 -18.87 1.02
CA LYS A 74 24.57 -18.50 -0.37
C LYS A 74 23.90 -19.67 -1.07
N MET A 75 23.07 -19.37 -2.04
CA MET A 75 22.57 -20.36 -3.00
C MET A 75 22.77 -19.82 -4.42
N SER A 76 22.98 -20.72 -5.36
CA SER A 76 23.05 -20.41 -6.79
C SER A 76 21.65 -20.39 -7.41
N GLU A 77 21.51 -19.72 -8.55
CA GLU A 77 20.23 -19.64 -9.29
C GLU A 77 19.69 -21.04 -9.63
N LYS A 78 20.57 -21.98 -10.03
CA LYS A 78 20.18 -23.37 -10.30
C LYS A 78 19.63 -24.11 -9.09
N GLU A 79 20.18 -23.84 -7.90
CA GLU A 79 19.68 -24.41 -6.65
C GLU A 79 18.35 -23.79 -6.23
N LEU A 80 18.12 -22.52 -6.58
CA LEU A 80 16.84 -21.84 -6.35
C LEU A 80 15.76 -22.43 -7.27
N ASP A 81 16.04 -22.57 -8.57
CA ASP A 81 15.10 -23.11 -9.56
C ASP A 81 14.68 -24.55 -9.21
N ALA A 82 15.63 -25.39 -8.79
CA ALA A 82 15.37 -26.75 -8.36
C ALA A 82 14.38 -26.87 -7.17
N LEU A 83 14.18 -25.81 -6.36
CA LEU A 83 13.20 -25.80 -5.26
C LEU A 83 11.76 -25.61 -5.76
N PHE A 84 11.57 -25.08 -6.97
CA PHE A 84 10.25 -24.80 -7.55
C PHE A 84 9.86 -25.79 -8.65
N GLU A 85 10.82 -26.44 -9.31
CA GLU A 85 10.58 -27.44 -10.37
C GLU A 85 9.99 -28.77 -9.86
N GLY A 86 9.97 -29.01 -8.56
CA GLY A 86 9.41 -30.20 -7.92
C GLY A 86 7.93 -30.09 -7.46
N ARG A 87 7.16 -29.10 -7.95
CA ARG A 87 5.73 -28.91 -7.65
C ARG A 87 4.84 -29.11 -8.87
#